data_AF-A0A350IYI1-F1
#
_entry.id   AF-A0A350IYI1-F1
#
_cell.length_a   1.000
_cell.length_b   1.000
_cell.length_c   1.000
_cell.angle_alpha   90.00
_cell.angle_beta   90.00
_cell.angle_gamma   90.00
#
_symmetry.space_group_name_H-M   'P 1'
#
loop_
_entity.id
_entity.type
_entity.pdbx_description
1 polymer ?
#
loop_
_entity_poly.entity_id
_entity_poly.type
_entity_poly.pdbx_seq_one_letter_code
_entity_poly.pdbx_strand_id
1 'polypeptide(L)'
;MVVENTMDIGNLRFNEYYHQFMTFEADALTEKCADRISVSTDDCYALCSSWINDEGEIMFNVLSIGPTWETCTKGLDLPEMLASFTMEEVMDCQVRIVIPDFEMMQKNASFLEHVEHETDEELIELRQDDRLDDLRDRIYPDLVELTYFNHGRLQLCLMKLRDVQGPFICGEIVEPEETDLPIGEKTYALPYIGPDGIGLLRVYGDDTMDEDEHEMLHEIIHTAEEYGFGFDGYRLKN
;
A
#
# COMPACT_ATOMS: atom_id res chain seq x y z
N MET A 1 26.95 3.13 5.92
CA MET A 1 27.16 4.01 4.75
C MET A 1 25.92 4.86 4.63
N VAL A 2 26.12 6.18 4.56
CA VAL A 2 25.10 7.21 4.79
C VAL A 2 24.28 7.43 3.51
N VAL A 3 22.96 7.55 3.66
CA VAL A 3 22.13 8.36 2.76
C VAL A 3 21.59 9.51 3.61
N GLU A 4 22.00 10.71 3.21
CA GLU A 4 21.66 12.01 3.79
C GLU A 4 20.26 12.40 3.31
N ASN A 5 19.27 12.37 4.22
CA ASN A 5 18.22 13.38 4.42
C ASN A 5 17.17 12.77 5.33
N THR A 6 17.08 13.29 6.56
CA THR A 6 15.88 13.09 7.39
C THR A 6 14.71 13.71 6.65
N MET A 7 13.66 12.93 6.46
CA MET A 7 12.44 13.37 5.81
C MET A 7 11.25 13.07 6.72
N ASP A 8 10.11 13.61 6.35
CA ASP A 8 8.82 13.26 6.92
C ASP A 8 8.23 12.14 6.03
N ILE A 9 7.68 11.10 6.64
CA ILE A 9 7.09 9.96 5.92
C ILE A 9 5.94 10.39 5.00
N GLY A 10 5.24 11.48 5.32
CA GLY A 10 4.24 12.10 4.47
C GLY A 10 4.78 12.69 3.16
N ASN A 11 6.10 12.73 2.96
CA ASN A 11 6.73 13.07 1.67
C ASN A 11 7.20 11.84 0.88
N LEU A 12 7.10 10.64 1.45
CA LEU A 12 7.41 9.39 0.76
C LEU A 12 6.18 8.86 0.04
N ARG A 13 6.40 8.28 -1.13
CA ARG A 13 5.42 7.48 -1.85
C ARG A 13 5.30 6.10 -1.22
N PHE A 14 4.16 5.45 -1.41
CA PHE A 14 3.88 4.15 -0.82
C PHE A 14 4.97 3.11 -1.12
N ASN A 15 5.40 2.98 -2.38
CA ASN A 15 6.44 2.01 -2.74
C ASN A 15 7.84 2.36 -2.20
N GLU A 16 8.07 3.59 -1.71
CA GLU A 16 9.33 3.95 -1.06
C GLU A 16 9.43 3.42 0.37
N TYR A 17 8.31 3.05 0.99
CA TYR A 17 8.28 2.56 2.36
C TYR A 17 7.58 1.20 2.55
N TYR A 18 6.78 0.74 1.60
CA TYR A 18 6.08 -0.54 1.68
C TYR A 18 7.07 -1.71 1.75
N HIS A 19 6.99 -2.51 2.82
CA HIS A 19 7.92 -3.58 3.20
C HIS A 19 9.40 -3.16 3.30
N GLN A 20 9.70 -1.85 3.25
CA GLN A 20 11.04 -1.34 3.46
C GLN A 20 11.34 -1.23 4.96
N PHE A 21 12.62 -1.06 5.28
CA PHE A 21 13.07 -0.83 6.65
C PHE A 21 13.31 0.65 6.85
N MET A 22 12.77 1.20 7.93
CA MET A 22 12.90 2.61 8.26
C MET A 22 13.17 2.76 9.74
N THR A 23 13.99 3.74 10.10
CA THR A 23 14.06 4.20 11.47
C THR A 23 13.24 5.47 11.60
N PHE A 24 12.48 5.60 12.68
CA PHE A 24 11.77 6.80 13.08
C PHE A 24 12.42 7.39 14.34
N GLU A 25 12.49 8.72 14.43
CA GLU A 25 12.71 9.41 15.70
C GLU A 25 11.35 9.51 16.43
N ALA A 26 11.13 8.62 17.39
CA ALA A 26 9.82 8.26 17.92
C ALA A 26 9.82 8.19 19.46
N ASP A 27 10.46 9.16 20.13
CA ASP A 27 10.63 9.22 21.59
C ASP A 27 9.31 9.01 22.36
N ALA A 28 8.24 9.66 21.93
CA ALA A 28 6.93 9.53 22.56
C ALA A 28 6.29 8.14 22.37
N LEU A 29 6.74 7.35 21.39
CA LEU A 29 6.14 6.06 21.02
C LEU A 29 6.95 4.86 21.53
N THR A 30 8.25 5.02 21.83
CA THR A 30 9.09 3.89 22.27
C THR A 30 8.63 3.27 23.59
N GLU A 31 7.94 4.03 24.44
CA GLU A 31 7.32 3.51 25.67
C GLU A 31 6.29 2.39 25.38
N LYS A 32 5.67 2.36 24.19
CA LYS A 32 4.78 1.25 23.79
C LYS A 32 5.50 -0.11 23.72
N CYS A 33 6.83 -0.11 23.66
CA CYS A 33 7.65 -1.32 23.64
C CYS A 33 7.93 -1.89 25.05
N ALA A 34 7.53 -1.19 26.12
CA ALA A 34 7.86 -1.52 27.52
C ALA A 34 7.34 -2.90 27.97
N ASP A 35 6.27 -3.39 27.35
CA ASP A 35 5.71 -4.72 27.62
C ASP A 35 6.63 -5.87 27.16
N ARG A 36 7.54 -5.59 26.22
CA ARG A 36 8.43 -6.61 25.61
C ARG A 36 9.88 -6.46 26.02
N ILE A 37 10.35 -5.23 26.21
CA ILE A 37 11.72 -4.91 26.58
C ILE A 37 11.77 -3.75 27.58
N SER A 38 12.83 -3.66 28.37
CA SER A 38 13.06 -2.47 29.21
C SER A 38 13.30 -1.25 28.32
N VAL A 39 12.54 -0.17 28.47
CA VAL A 39 12.74 1.10 27.74
C VAL A 39 13.47 2.09 28.66
N SER A 40 14.41 2.86 28.10
CA SER A 40 15.13 3.93 28.79
C SER A 40 14.86 5.27 28.13
N THR A 41 15.13 6.37 28.83
CA THR A 41 14.94 7.73 28.30
C THR A 41 15.84 8.05 27.11
N ASP A 42 16.87 7.24 26.87
CA ASP A 42 17.75 7.41 25.73
C ASP A 42 17.21 6.67 24.50
N ASP A 43 16.24 5.75 24.63
CA ASP A 43 15.69 4.96 23.52
C ASP A 43 14.67 5.79 22.72
N CYS A 44 15.14 6.75 21.95
CA CYS A 44 14.29 7.71 21.22
C CYS A 44 14.00 7.31 19.76
N TYR A 45 14.57 6.21 19.26
CA TYR A 45 14.44 5.77 17.87
C TYR A 45 13.80 4.39 17.78
N ALA A 46 13.04 4.15 16.73
CA ALA A 46 12.38 2.87 16.46
C ALA A 46 12.67 2.41 15.02
N LEU A 47 13.22 1.21 14.87
CA LEU A 47 13.39 0.54 13.59
C LEU A 47 12.11 -0.23 13.29
N CYS A 48 11.50 0.10 12.17
CA CYS A 48 10.23 -0.48 11.73
C CYS A 48 10.33 -1.04 10.31
N SER A 49 9.40 -1.93 10.00
CA SER A 49 8.97 -2.18 8.62
C SER A 49 7.47 -1.89 8.53
N SER A 50 6.93 -1.83 7.33
CA SER A 50 5.50 -1.58 7.11
C SER A 50 4.78 -2.84 6.65
N TRP A 51 3.48 -2.93 6.93
CA TRP A 51 2.57 -4.00 6.51
C TRP A 51 1.13 -3.46 6.55
N ILE A 52 0.19 -4.14 5.89
CA ILE A 52 -1.22 -3.71 5.87
C ILE A 52 -2.06 -4.65 6.74
N ASN A 53 -2.86 -4.08 7.65
CA ASN A 53 -3.72 -4.87 8.53
C ASN A 53 -5.02 -5.33 7.84
N ASP A 54 -5.80 -6.16 8.55
CA ASP A 54 -7.07 -6.71 8.04
C ASP A 54 -8.12 -5.64 7.69
N GLU A 55 -8.00 -4.44 8.28
CA GLU A 55 -8.86 -3.29 7.98
C GLU A 55 -8.40 -2.51 6.74
N GLY A 56 -7.22 -2.82 6.21
CA GLY A 56 -6.60 -2.16 5.07
C GLY A 56 -5.73 -0.96 5.43
N GLU A 57 -5.48 -0.73 6.72
CA GLU A 57 -4.63 0.37 7.21
C GLU A 57 -3.14 -0.02 7.14
N ILE A 58 -2.30 0.93 6.72
CA ILE A 58 -0.85 0.79 6.78
C ILE A 58 -0.34 0.91 8.23
N MET A 59 0.39 -0.11 8.65
CA MET A 59 0.95 -0.25 9.99
C MET A 59 2.47 -0.35 9.92
N PHE A 60 3.15 0.08 10.98
CA PHE A 60 4.60 -0.01 11.13
C PHE A 60 4.96 -0.92 12.29
N ASN A 61 5.36 -2.16 12.01
CA ASN A 61 5.81 -3.08 13.06
C ASN A 61 7.20 -2.69 13.56
N VAL A 62 7.38 -2.61 14.87
CA VAL A 62 8.65 -2.22 15.50
C VAL A 62 9.53 -3.44 15.73
N LEU A 63 10.67 -3.49 15.04
CA LEU A 63 11.65 -4.57 15.18
C LEU A 63 12.57 -4.35 16.38
N SER A 64 13.00 -3.10 16.58
CA SER A 64 13.93 -2.70 17.64
C SER A 64 13.80 -1.22 17.95
N ILE A 65 14.32 -0.82 19.12
CA ILE A 65 14.48 0.58 19.50
C ILE A 65 15.96 0.90 19.80
N GLY A 66 16.29 2.17 19.98
CA GLY A 66 17.60 2.55 20.51
C GLY A 66 17.86 4.04 20.50
N PRO A 67 19.09 4.47 20.84
CA PRO A 67 19.37 5.87 21.12
C PRO A 67 19.81 6.71 19.94
N THR A 68 20.07 6.10 18.79
CA THR A 68 20.45 6.81 17.56
C THR A 68 19.95 6.05 16.35
N TRP A 69 19.92 6.71 15.20
CA TRP A 69 19.67 6.10 13.89
C TRP A 69 20.55 4.87 13.62
N GLU A 70 21.83 4.95 14.01
CA GLU A 70 22.81 3.90 13.73
C GLU A 70 22.85 2.79 14.80
N THR A 71 22.27 3.01 15.98
CA THR A 71 22.30 2.07 17.11
C THR A 71 20.92 1.68 17.59
N CYS A 72 19.94 1.65 16.70
CA CYS A 72 18.56 1.22 16.94
C CYS A 72 18.41 -0.31 16.87
N THR A 73 19.11 -1.05 17.75
CA THR A 73 19.23 -2.53 17.67
C THR A 73 18.63 -3.28 18.86
N LYS A 74 18.14 -2.59 19.88
CA LYS A 74 17.64 -3.22 21.11
C LYS A 74 16.34 -3.96 20.83
N GLY A 75 16.34 -5.27 21.07
CA GLY A 75 15.20 -6.17 20.82
C GLY A 75 15.20 -6.82 19.43
N LEU A 76 16.19 -6.53 18.57
CA LEU A 76 16.30 -7.15 17.25
C LEU A 76 16.51 -8.67 17.33
N ASP A 77 17.15 -9.14 18.40
CA ASP A 77 17.39 -10.55 18.70
C ASP A 77 16.14 -11.31 19.19
N LEU A 78 15.06 -10.59 19.51
CA LEU A 78 13.79 -11.19 19.90
C LEU A 78 13.00 -11.64 18.66
N PRO A 79 12.36 -12.82 18.69
CA PRO A 79 11.60 -13.32 17.56
C PRO A 79 10.35 -12.49 17.26
N GLU A 80 9.75 -11.88 18.28
CA GLU A 80 8.51 -11.11 18.16
C GLU A 80 8.77 -9.62 17.93
N MET A 81 7.83 -8.96 17.27
CA MET A 81 7.80 -7.50 17.14
C MET A 81 7.52 -6.84 18.49
N LEU A 82 8.10 -5.67 18.74
CA LEU A 82 8.03 -4.99 20.03
C LEU A 82 6.70 -4.26 20.22
N ALA A 83 6.19 -3.66 19.15
CA ALA A 83 4.94 -2.92 19.08
C ALA A 83 4.55 -2.72 17.60
N SER A 84 3.44 -2.02 17.37
CA SER A 84 3.07 -1.48 16.06
C SER A 84 2.69 -0.02 16.21
N PHE A 85 3.02 0.80 15.22
CA PHE A 85 2.59 2.20 15.10
C PHE A 85 1.66 2.35 13.89
N THR A 86 0.70 3.27 13.96
CA THR A 86 -0.14 3.65 12.81
C THR A 86 0.54 4.76 11.99
N MET A 87 0.08 4.98 10.76
CA MET A 87 0.52 6.14 9.97
C MET A 87 0.31 7.46 10.71
N GLU A 88 -0.84 7.65 11.35
CA GLU A 88 -1.15 8.87 12.10
C GLU A 88 -0.15 9.15 13.22
N GLU A 89 0.37 8.10 13.86
CA GLU A 89 1.33 8.22 14.96
C GLU A 89 2.72 8.63 14.49
N VAL A 90 3.13 8.20 13.29
CA VAL A 90 4.47 8.43 12.75
C VAL A 90 4.53 9.51 11.69
N MET A 91 3.38 10.08 11.29
CA MET A 91 3.30 11.06 10.21
C MET A 91 4.20 12.28 10.48
N ASP A 92 4.24 12.77 11.72
CA ASP A 92 5.08 13.93 12.07
C ASP A 92 6.52 13.54 12.51
N CYS A 93 6.86 12.25 12.48
CA CYS A 93 8.19 11.77 12.86
C CYS A 93 9.21 11.98 11.73
N GLN A 94 10.45 12.28 12.12
CA GLN A 94 11.56 12.16 11.18
C GLN A 94 11.81 10.68 10.87
N VAL A 95 12.03 10.37 9.59
CA VAL A 95 12.29 9.03 9.11
C VAL A 95 13.57 8.96 8.27
N ARG A 96 14.23 7.79 8.33
CA ARG A 96 15.32 7.40 7.42
C ARG A 96 15.09 5.99 6.92
N ILE A 97 15.18 5.79 5.60
CA ILE A 97 15.22 4.46 4.98
C ILE A 97 16.55 3.79 5.35
N VAL A 98 16.47 2.52 5.73
CA VAL A 98 17.60 1.71 6.19
C VAL A 98 17.87 0.62 5.17
N ILE A 99 19.14 0.39 4.86
CA ILE A 99 19.57 -0.80 4.14
C ILE A 99 19.58 -1.95 5.15
N PRO A 100 18.71 -2.97 5.01
CA PRO A 100 18.58 -3.98 6.03
C PRO A 100 19.78 -4.92 6.05
N ASP A 101 20.13 -5.37 7.24
CA ASP A 101 21.03 -6.51 7.41
C ASP A 101 20.26 -7.83 7.47
N PHE A 102 20.98 -8.94 7.61
CA PHE A 102 20.38 -10.27 7.63
C PHE A 102 19.42 -10.48 8.82
N GLU A 103 19.73 -9.92 9.99
CA GLU A 103 18.92 -10.10 11.20
C GLU A 103 17.57 -9.38 11.04
N MET A 104 17.60 -8.15 10.52
CA MET A 104 16.41 -7.37 10.18
C MET A 104 15.52 -8.11 9.17
N MET A 105 16.11 -8.59 8.06
CA MET A 105 15.37 -9.32 7.03
C MET A 105 14.75 -10.60 7.58
N GLN A 106 15.50 -11.37 8.37
CA GLN A 106 15.02 -12.64 8.93
C GLN A 106 13.83 -12.42 9.87
N LYS A 107 13.94 -11.46 10.79
CA LYS A 107 12.88 -11.15 11.75
C LYS A 107 11.61 -10.67 11.03
N ASN A 108 11.75 -9.78 10.05
CA ASN A 108 10.60 -9.24 9.33
C ASN A 108 9.92 -10.27 8.43
N ALA A 109 10.69 -11.11 7.74
CA ALA A 109 10.14 -12.13 6.84
C ALA A 109 9.20 -13.09 7.56
N SER A 110 9.58 -13.57 8.76
CA SER A 110 8.72 -14.44 9.57
C SER A 110 7.44 -13.75 10.05
N PHE A 111 7.47 -12.43 10.23
CA PHE A 111 6.28 -11.66 10.59
C PHE A 111 5.36 -11.46 9.39
N LEU A 112 5.89 -11.00 8.25
CA LEU A 112 5.11 -10.80 7.02
C LEU A 112 4.46 -12.10 6.54
N GLU A 113 5.18 -13.22 6.58
CA GLU A 113 4.62 -14.55 6.27
C GLU A 113 3.42 -14.90 7.15
N HIS A 114 3.34 -14.37 8.38
CA HIS A 114 2.20 -14.59 9.27
C HIS A 114 1.04 -13.62 8.99
N VAL A 115 1.32 -12.32 8.86
CA VAL A 115 0.27 -11.30 8.75
C VAL A 115 -0.33 -11.17 7.35
N GLU A 116 0.42 -11.51 6.30
CA GLU A 116 -0.04 -11.38 4.91
C GLU A 116 -0.36 -12.72 4.24
N HIS A 117 -0.39 -13.83 4.99
CA HIS A 117 -0.57 -15.18 4.44
C HIS A 117 -1.87 -15.41 3.63
N GLU A 118 -2.92 -14.64 3.92
CA GLU A 118 -4.21 -14.70 3.21
C GLU A 118 -4.36 -13.58 2.15
N THR A 119 -3.31 -12.77 1.93
CA THR A 119 -3.37 -11.70 0.93
C THR A 119 -3.21 -12.29 -0.47
N ASP A 120 -4.14 -11.96 -1.37
CA ASP A 120 -4.09 -12.39 -2.77
C ASP A 120 -2.83 -11.86 -3.48
N GLU A 121 -2.17 -12.73 -4.26
CA GLU A 121 -0.94 -12.39 -4.99
C GLU A 121 -1.15 -11.21 -5.95
N GLU A 122 -2.31 -11.13 -6.60
CA GLU A 122 -2.65 -10.04 -7.52
C GLU A 122 -2.78 -8.69 -6.80
N LEU A 123 -3.27 -8.68 -5.56
CA LEU A 123 -3.30 -7.47 -4.74
C LEU A 123 -1.89 -7.07 -4.30
N ILE A 124 -1.02 -8.03 -3.99
CA ILE A 124 0.40 -7.77 -3.70
C ILE A 124 1.09 -7.17 -4.92
N GLU A 125 0.85 -7.70 -6.12
CA GLU A 125 1.36 -7.11 -7.37
C GLU A 125 0.89 -5.66 -7.54
N LEU A 126 -0.40 -5.40 -7.31
CA LEU A 126 -0.95 -4.05 -7.37
C LEU A 126 -0.32 -3.12 -6.35
N ARG A 127 -0.06 -3.56 -5.12
CA ARG A 127 0.65 -2.76 -4.08
C ARG A 127 2.04 -2.35 -4.54
N GLN A 128 2.73 -3.21 -5.29
CA GLN A 128 4.07 -2.95 -5.83
C GLN A 128 4.08 -2.03 -7.07
N ASP A 129 2.92 -1.64 -7.59
CA ASP A 129 2.82 -0.77 -8.75
C ASP A 129 2.97 0.71 -8.38
N ASP A 130 4.10 1.30 -8.77
CA ASP A 130 4.46 2.69 -8.49
C ASP A 130 3.59 3.71 -9.24
N ARG A 131 2.90 3.30 -10.31
CA ARG A 131 1.98 4.16 -11.06
C ARG A 131 0.75 4.54 -10.24
N LEU A 132 0.43 3.74 -9.23
CA LEU A 132 -0.71 3.94 -8.35
C LEU A 132 -0.39 4.82 -7.14
N ASP A 133 0.89 5.05 -6.82
CA ASP A 133 1.29 5.71 -5.58
C ASP A 133 0.67 7.10 -5.38
N ASP A 134 0.56 7.89 -6.46
CA ASP A 134 -0.03 9.22 -6.41
C ASP A 134 -1.58 9.19 -6.27
N LEU A 135 -2.20 8.02 -6.42
CA LEU A 135 -3.65 7.80 -6.32
C LEU A 135 -4.07 7.19 -5.00
N ARG A 136 -3.14 6.62 -4.22
CA ARG A 136 -3.45 5.90 -2.98
C ARG A 136 -3.83 6.84 -1.84
N ASP A 137 -4.75 6.39 -1.02
CA ASP A 137 -4.92 6.96 0.31
C ASP A 137 -3.69 6.66 1.17
N ARG A 138 -3.30 7.63 2.00
CA ARG A 138 -2.07 7.56 2.81
C ARG A 138 -2.19 6.61 4.00
N ILE A 139 -3.38 6.44 4.53
CA ILE A 139 -3.69 5.58 5.68
C ILE A 139 -4.15 4.21 5.17
N TYR A 140 -4.94 4.18 4.10
CA TYR A 140 -5.51 2.98 3.51
C TYR A 140 -5.00 2.77 2.06
N PRO A 141 -3.77 2.26 1.87
CA PRO A 141 -3.10 2.25 0.55
C PRO A 141 -3.78 1.39 -0.52
N ASP A 142 -4.70 0.49 -0.14
CA ASP A 142 -5.52 -0.26 -1.10
C ASP A 142 -6.72 0.56 -1.61
N LEU A 143 -7.01 1.72 -1.03
CA LEU A 143 -7.97 2.68 -1.56
C LEU A 143 -7.26 3.62 -2.52
N VAL A 144 -7.79 3.72 -3.74
CA VAL A 144 -7.26 4.62 -4.78
C VAL A 144 -8.32 5.58 -5.30
N GLU A 145 -7.88 6.77 -5.67
CA GLU A 145 -8.70 7.73 -6.38
C GLU A 145 -9.05 7.23 -7.78
N LEU A 146 -10.35 7.15 -8.08
CA LEU A 146 -10.91 6.72 -9.34
C LEU A 146 -11.70 7.87 -9.96
N THR A 147 -11.39 8.18 -11.21
CA THR A 147 -12.16 9.12 -12.02
C THR A 147 -13.28 8.38 -12.74
N TYR A 148 -14.48 8.95 -12.77
CA TYR A 148 -15.61 8.45 -13.56
C TYR A 148 -16.34 9.61 -14.26
N PHE A 149 -17.05 9.28 -15.34
CA PHE A 149 -17.83 10.27 -16.09
C PHE A 149 -19.30 10.23 -15.68
N ASN A 150 -19.81 11.35 -15.18
CA ASN A 150 -21.19 11.48 -14.77
C ASN A 150 -21.74 12.87 -15.11
N HIS A 151 -23.00 12.93 -15.57
CA HIS A 151 -23.70 14.17 -15.96
C HIS A 151 -22.87 15.14 -16.84
N GLY A 152 -22.05 14.60 -17.74
CA GLY A 152 -21.24 15.41 -18.66
C GLY A 152 -19.92 15.93 -18.09
N ARG A 153 -19.49 15.45 -16.91
CA ARG A 153 -18.28 15.89 -16.21
C ARG A 153 -17.49 14.70 -15.65
N LEU A 154 -16.19 14.91 -15.47
CA LEU A 154 -15.37 13.99 -14.68
C LEU A 154 -15.58 14.26 -13.19
N GLN A 155 -15.77 13.21 -12.43
CA GLN A 155 -15.93 13.21 -10.98
C GLN A 155 -14.97 12.18 -10.37
N LEU A 156 -14.68 12.33 -9.08
CA LEU A 156 -13.78 11.46 -8.33
C LEU A 156 -14.57 10.62 -7.33
N CYS A 157 -14.12 9.38 -7.11
CA CYS A 157 -14.58 8.49 -6.05
C CYS A 157 -13.41 7.63 -5.56
N LEU A 158 -13.63 6.88 -4.48
CA LEU A 158 -12.64 5.92 -3.99
C LEU A 158 -13.00 4.49 -4.40
N MET A 159 -12.00 3.76 -4.87
CA MET A 159 -12.06 2.36 -5.22
C MET A 159 -11.10 1.57 -4.35
N LYS A 160 -11.58 0.48 -3.72
CA LYS A 160 -10.73 -0.51 -3.06
C LYS A 160 -10.19 -1.48 -4.10
N LEU A 161 -8.88 -1.53 -4.26
CA LEU A 161 -8.18 -2.46 -5.16
C LEU A 161 -8.48 -3.91 -4.79
N ARG A 162 -8.62 -4.76 -5.82
CA ARG A 162 -8.83 -6.20 -5.66
C ARG A 162 -7.86 -7.01 -6.50
N ASP A 163 -7.95 -6.85 -7.81
CA ASP A 163 -7.25 -7.69 -8.77
C ASP A 163 -7.02 -6.99 -10.13
N VAL A 164 -6.42 -7.72 -11.06
CA VAL A 164 -6.24 -7.31 -12.45
C VAL A 164 -6.94 -8.31 -13.37
N GLN A 165 -7.82 -7.83 -14.26
CA GLN A 165 -8.49 -8.68 -15.25
C GLN A 165 -8.22 -8.15 -16.67
N GLY A 166 -7.42 -8.91 -17.43
CA GLY A 166 -6.91 -8.46 -18.72
C GLY A 166 -6.20 -7.09 -18.59
N PRO A 167 -6.63 -6.05 -19.31
CA PRO A 167 -6.03 -4.72 -19.22
C PRO A 167 -6.52 -3.88 -18.03
N PHE A 168 -7.53 -4.34 -17.28
CA PHE A 168 -8.22 -3.55 -16.26
C PHE A 168 -7.65 -3.79 -14.87
N ILE A 169 -7.53 -2.72 -14.10
CA ILE A 169 -7.50 -2.82 -12.63
C ILE A 169 -8.95 -2.95 -12.17
N CYS A 170 -9.21 -3.93 -11.31
CA CYS A 170 -10.52 -4.13 -10.72
C CYS A 170 -10.53 -3.74 -9.25
N GLY A 171 -11.69 -3.28 -8.80
CA GLY A 171 -11.92 -2.94 -7.41
C GLY A 171 -13.39 -2.80 -7.08
N GLU A 172 -13.66 -2.37 -5.85
CA GLU A 172 -15.00 -2.11 -5.33
C GLU A 172 -15.15 -0.64 -4.94
N ILE A 173 -16.29 -0.02 -5.25
CA ILE A 173 -16.57 1.35 -4.83
C ILE A 173 -16.81 1.40 -3.30
N VAL A 174 -16.15 2.31 -2.59
CA VAL A 174 -16.16 2.34 -1.11
C VAL A 174 -16.89 3.54 -0.53
N GLU A 175 -16.73 4.72 -1.12
CA GLU A 175 -17.31 5.97 -0.60
C GLU A 175 -18.07 6.73 -1.69
N PRO A 176 -19.41 6.72 -1.66
CA PRO A 176 -20.22 7.45 -2.62
C PRO A 176 -20.87 8.68 -2.00
N GLU A 177 -20.31 9.29 -0.94
CA GLU A 177 -21.04 10.38 -0.24
C GLU A 177 -21.48 11.52 -1.18
N GLU A 178 -20.85 11.66 -2.35
CA GLU A 178 -21.26 12.56 -3.43
C GLU A 178 -21.43 11.89 -4.83
N THR A 179 -21.55 10.56 -4.91
CA THR A 179 -21.58 9.83 -6.19
C THR A 179 -22.89 9.06 -6.40
N ASP A 180 -23.30 8.91 -7.67
CA ASP A 180 -24.45 8.09 -8.04
C ASP A 180 -24.08 6.58 -8.17
N LEU A 181 -22.89 6.19 -7.72
CA LEU A 181 -22.36 4.83 -7.87
C LEU A 181 -22.74 3.94 -6.67
N PRO A 182 -23.11 2.65 -6.89
CA PRO A 182 -23.42 1.75 -5.80
C PRO A 182 -22.18 1.37 -4.98
N ILE A 183 -22.29 1.39 -3.63
CA ILE A 183 -21.23 0.87 -2.74
C ILE A 183 -21.07 -0.63 -2.96
N GLY A 184 -19.83 -1.07 -3.07
CA GLY A 184 -19.48 -2.47 -3.31
C GLY A 184 -19.65 -2.90 -4.76
N GLU A 185 -20.05 -2.00 -5.68
CA GLU A 185 -20.09 -2.32 -7.11
C GLU A 185 -18.67 -2.68 -7.57
N LYS A 186 -18.53 -3.87 -8.19
CA LYS A 186 -17.30 -4.25 -8.87
C LYS A 186 -17.10 -3.35 -10.07
N THR A 187 -15.93 -2.73 -10.17
CA THR A 187 -15.63 -1.77 -11.23
C THR A 187 -14.31 -2.11 -11.92
N TYR A 188 -14.24 -1.77 -13.20
CA TYR A 188 -13.11 -2.02 -14.07
C TYR A 188 -12.54 -0.68 -14.55
N ALA A 189 -11.28 -0.43 -14.25
CA ALA A 189 -10.61 0.83 -14.50
C ALA A 189 -9.41 0.67 -15.42
N LEU A 190 -9.15 1.69 -16.24
CA LEU A 190 -7.94 1.82 -17.05
C LEU A 190 -7.11 3.02 -16.60
N PRO A 191 -5.77 2.92 -16.63
CA PRO A 191 -4.90 4.05 -16.39
C PRO A 191 -4.95 5.02 -17.58
N TYR A 192 -4.88 6.31 -17.31
CA TYR A 192 -4.69 7.35 -18.32
C TYR A 192 -3.65 8.37 -17.86
N ILE A 193 -3.03 9.06 -18.81
CA ILE A 193 -2.09 10.15 -18.52
C ILE A 193 -2.85 11.47 -18.66
N GLY A 194 -3.05 12.14 -17.53
CA GLY A 194 -3.63 13.48 -17.45
C GLY A 194 -2.57 14.58 -17.30
N PRO A 195 -3.00 15.84 -17.17
CA PRO A 195 -2.11 16.98 -16.93
C PRO A 195 -1.32 16.88 -15.62
N ASP A 196 -1.92 16.26 -14.59
CA ASP A 196 -1.40 16.19 -13.24
C ASP A 196 -0.68 14.86 -12.94
N GLY A 197 -0.59 13.96 -13.91
CA GLY A 197 0.06 12.65 -13.76
C GLY A 197 -0.79 11.49 -14.27
N ILE A 198 -0.61 10.33 -13.67
CA ILE A 198 -1.40 9.13 -13.96
C ILE A 198 -2.73 9.24 -13.20
N GLY A 199 -3.84 8.89 -13.84
CA GLY A 199 -5.14 8.73 -13.21
C GLY A 199 -5.77 7.40 -13.58
N LEU A 200 -6.77 6.96 -12.81
CA LEU A 200 -7.59 5.80 -13.14
C LEU A 200 -8.95 6.25 -13.63
N LEU A 201 -9.39 5.74 -14.78
CA LEU A 201 -10.71 6.00 -15.35
C LEU A 201 -11.57 4.74 -15.25
N ARG A 202 -12.72 4.86 -14.60
CA ARG A 202 -13.78 3.85 -14.61
C ARG A 202 -14.29 3.68 -16.04
N VAL A 203 -14.17 2.47 -16.56
CA VAL A 203 -14.69 2.09 -17.89
C VAL A 203 -16.00 1.32 -17.74
N TYR A 204 -16.05 0.38 -16.79
CA TYR A 204 -17.23 -0.46 -16.55
C TYR A 204 -17.54 -0.58 -15.05
N GLY A 205 -18.81 -0.82 -14.73
CA GLY A 205 -19.23 -1.28 -13.41
C GLY A 205 -20.33 -2.32 -13.52
N ASP A 206 -20.21 -3.37 -12.72
CA ASP A 206 -20.97 -4.62 -12.83
C ASP A 206 -22.49 -4.40 -12.73
N ASP A 207 -22.91 -3.51 -11.83
CA ASP A 207 -24.31 -3.19 -11.55
C ASP A 207 -24.92 -2.22 -12.58
N THR A 208 -24.08 -1.49 -13.32
CA THR A 208 -24.49 -0.45 -14.25
C THR A 208 -24.43 -0.87 -15.72
N MET A 209 -23.76 -1.98 -16.03
CA MET A 209 -23.65 -2.52 -17.37
C MET A 209 -24.92 -3.24 -17.85
N ASP A 210 -25.19 -3.15 -19.14
CA ASP A 210 -26.16 -4.02 -19.83
C ASP A 210 -25.52 -5.34 -20.35
N GLU A 211 -26.35 -6.25 -20.87
CA GLU A 211 -25.90 -7.57 -21.35
C GLU A 211 -24.86 -7.47 -22.49
N ASP A 212 -25.00 -6.48 -23.38
CA ASP A 212 -24.08 -6.29 -24.50
C ASP A 212 -22.72 -5.77 -23.99
N GLU A 213 -22.72 -4.86 -23.02
CA GLU A 213 -21.51 -4.35 -22.37
C GLU A 213 -20.77 -5.45 -21.60
N HIS A 214 -21.50 -6.33 -20.90
CA HIS A 214 -20.92 -7.51 -20.24
C HIS A 214 -20.24 -8.45 -21.24
N GLU A 215 -20.89 -8.73 -22.38
CA GLU A 215 -20.30 -9.58 -23.44
C GLU A 215 -19.04 -8.94 -24.02
N MET A 216 -19.06 -7.62 -24.28
CA MET A 216 -17.90 -6.88 -24.77
C MET A 216 -16.73 -6.89 -23.78
N LEU A 217 -17.00 -6.65 -22.49
CA LEU A 217 -15.97 -6.71 -21.44
C LEU A 217 -15.32 -8.10 -21.40
N HIS A 218 -16.12 -9.15 -21.42
CA HIS A 218 -15.63 -10.52 -21.41
C HIS A 218 -14.79 -10.84 -22.66
N GLU A 219 -15.20 -10.38 -23.85
CA GLU A 219 -14.42 -10.52 -25.08
C GLU A 219 -13.07 -9.80 -25.01
N ILE A 220 -13.04 -8.58 -24.46
CA ILE A 220 -11.80 -7.81 -24.26
C ILE A 220 -10.84 -8.54 -23.32
N ILE A 221 -11.32 -8.98 -22.17
CA ILE A 221 -10.51 -9.71 -21.17
C ILE A 221 -9.97 -10.99 -21.80
N HIS A 222 -10.84 -11.80 -22.41
CA HIS A 222 -10.45 -13.07 -23.02
C HIS A 222 -9.40 -12.88 -24.14
N THR A 223 -9.61 -11.87 -24.99
CA THR A 223 -8.67 -11.55 -26.07
C THR A 223 -7.33 -11.09 -25.50
N ALA A 224 -7.34 -10.17 -24.52
CA ALA A 224 -6.12 -9.68 -23.89
C ALA A 224 -5.31 -10.85 -23.31
N GLU A 225 -5.95 -11.73 -22.55
CA GLU A 225 -5.34 -12.94 -22.01
C GLU A 225 -4.85 -13.90 -23.10
N GLU A 226 -5.61 -14.11 -24.18
CA GLU A 226 -5.21 -14.96 -25.31
C GLU A 226 -3.87 -14.50 -25.89
N TYR A 227 -3.73 -13.20 -26.12
CA TYR A 227 -2.56 -12.57 -26.71
C TYR A 227 -1.46 -12.22 -25.70
N GLY A 228 -1.68 -12.49 -24.40
CA GLY A 228 -0.71 -12.20 -23.34
C GLY A 228 -0.58 -10.70 -23.05
N PHE A 229 -1.63 -9.91 -23.27
CA PHE A 229 -1.70 -8.52 -22.83
C PHE A 229 -2.42 -8.44 -21.47
N GLY A 230 -1.80 -7.73 -20.53
CA GLY A 230 -2.39 -7.38 -19.24
C GLY A 230 -2.16 -5.91 -18.89
N PHE A 231 -2.51 -5.52 -17.67
CA PHE A 231 -2.30 -4.17 -17.14
C PHE A 231 -0.81 -3.71 -17.19
N ASP A 232 0.13 -4.62 -17.01
CA ASP A 232 1.58 -4.35 -17.10
C ASP A 232 2.13 -4.37 -18.54
N GLY A 233 1.26 -4.51 -19.52
CA GLY A 233 1.61 -4.69 -20.93
C GLY A 233 1.74 -6.15 -21.31
N TYR A 234 2.74 -6.48 -22.14
CA TYR A 234 2.88 -7.82 -22.73
C TYR A 234 3.50 -8.82 -21.73
N ARG A 235 2.68 -9.74 -21.21
CA ARG A 235 3.08 -10.93 -20.46
C ARG A 235 3.33 -12.07 -21.46
N LEU A 236 4.60 -12.41 -21.70
CA LEU A 236 4.96 -13.62 -22.48
C LEU A 236 4.33 -14.84 -21.79
N LYS A 237 3.40 -15.52 -22.47
CA LYS A 237 2.94 -16.84 -22.03
C LYS A 237 4.14 -17.79 -22.00
N ASN A 238 4.46 -18.32 -20.82
CA ASN A 238 5.39 -19.44 -20.67
C ASN A 238 4.78 -20.74 -21.22
#